data_AF-A0AAN6HGJ5-F1
#
_entry.id   AF-A0AAN6HGJ5-F1
#
_cell.length_a   1.000
_cell.length_b   1.000
_cell.length_c   1.000
_cell.angle_alpha   90.00
_cell.angle_beta   90.00
_cell.angle_gamma   90.00
#
_symmetry.space_group_name_H-M   'P 1'
#
loop_
_entity.id
_entity.type
_entity.pdbx_description
1 polymer ?
#
loop_
_entity_poly.entity_id
_entity_poly.type
_entity_poly.pdbx_seq_one_letter_code
_entity_poly.pdbx_strand_id
1 'polypeptide(L)'
;MDSARPVCGSDGPGEEYPLGMHIGGLFAVLSVSCLGAGFPVAAKRIKWLKMPPKVFFACKHFGTGVLVATAFVHLLPTAFGSLTNPCLPELFTDIYPAMPGVIMMTSMFLLFMVELYLNAKTGGHSHGGPTGTTITAPPPPRPQRPQRPFPQDENHGHARNDSFNSDYSDDEVTYEKAMAREMYEKEQRPHAYSKDDSNSTMPAWFVVFYEQYVRQRSEMIEMIKESQYSQAAIDSKPHAEVSESYFDEENNSIDQETFTRMSMNITLLEGGILFHSVFVGMTIAMTTDGLLVFLIAIMFHQMFEGLGLGSRIAAVPYPKGSVRPWLLVFAFGCTAPIGQAIGIASRNSYDPESEMGLIMVGVFNSISSGLLIYAALINLLAEDFLSEEAQHLMKKKDQIFALCWIFLGAFGMSVVGAFA
;
A
#
# COMPACT_ATOMS: atom_id res chain seq x y z
N MET A 1 13.94 38.11 -34.48
CA MET A 1 12.74 37.52 -35.12
C MET A 1 11.88 37.07 -33.97
N ASP A 2 11.03 37.96 -33.48
CA ASP A 2 10.14 37.64 -32.36
C ASP A 2 9.01 36.78 -32.93
N SER A 3 9.17 35.46 -32.83
CA SER A 3 8.10 34.53 -33.16
C SER A 3 6.99 34.74 -32.14
N ALA A 4 5.93 35.44 -32.54
CA ALA A 4 4.76 35.65 -31.69
C ALA A 4 4.25 34.30 -31.18
N ARG A 5 3.92 34.21 -29.87
CA ARG A 5 3.39 32.98 -29.26
C ARG A 5 2.16 32.49 -30.03
N PRO A 6 2.04 31.18 -30.31
CA PRO A 6 0.85 30.63 -30.95
C PRO A 6 -0.38 30.83 -30.05
N VAL A 7 -1.54 31.01 -30.68
CA VAL A 7 -2.81 31.19 -29.95
C VAL A 7 -3.28 29.82 -29.44
N CYS A 8 -3.63 29.73 -28.16
CA CYS A 8 -4.27 28.53 -27.60
C CYS A 8 -5.73 28.43 -28.04
N GLY A 9 -6.22 27.20 -28.22
CA GLY A 9 -7.61 26.90 -28.53
C GLY A 9 -7.77 26.05 -29.78
N SER A 10 -8.89 25.35 -29.84
CA SER A 10 -9.31 24.54 -30.97
C SER A 10 -9.79 25.43 -32.12
N ASP A 11 -9.44 25.07 -33.37
CA ASP A 11 -10.12 25.65 -34.53
C ASP A 11 -11.61 25.26 -34.46
N GLY A 12 -12.51 26.23 -34.70
CA GLY A 12 -13.96 26.11 -34.49
C GLY A 12 -14.63 24.91 -35.18
N PRO A 13 -15.91 24.62 -34.90
CA PRO A 13 -16.51 23.30 -35.11
C PRO A 13 -16.58 22.92 -36.59
N GLY A 14 -15.65 22.07 -37.04
CA GLY A 14 -15.55 21.59 -38.41
C GLY A 14 -16.37 20.32 -38.71
N GLU A 15 -16.88 19.61 -37.70
CA GLU A 15 -17.56 18.33 -37.89
C GLU A 15 -18.89 18.21 -37.13
N GLU A 16 -19.81 17.40 -37.69
CA GLU A 16 -21.05 17.01 -37.03
C GLU A 16 -20.75 16.21 -35.75
N TYR A 17 -21.25 16.70 -34.61
CA TYR A 17 -21.04 16.06 -33.32
C TYR A 17 -21.83 14.75 -33.21
N PRO A 18 -21.18 13.58 -33.04
CA PRO A 18 -21.85 12.28 -33.00
C PRO A 18 -22.48 12.02 -31.62
N LEU A 19 -23.48 12.82 -31.25
CA LEU A 19 -24.13 12.79 -29.92
C LEU A 19 -24.57 11.38 -29.51
N GLY A 20 -25.11 10.59 -30.46
CA GLY A 20 -25.55 9.22 -30.19
C GLY A 20 -24.40 8.30 -29.76
N MET A 21 -23.21 8.46 -30.34
CA MET A 21 -22.03 7.67 -29.97
C MET A 21 -21.50 8.06 -28.60
N HIS A 22 -21.51 9.35 -28.26
CA HIS A 22 -21.16 9.80 -26.91
C HIS A 22 -22.14 9.27 -25.86
N ILE A 23 -23.45 9.35 -26.10
CA ILE A 23 -24.46 8.82 -25.16
C ILE A 23 -24.29 7.31 -25.00
N GLY A 24 -24.12 6.56 -26.09
CA GLY A 24 -23.86 5.12 -26.04
C GLY A 24 -22.56 4.79 -25.29
N GLY A 25 -21.50 5.54 -25.56
CA GLY A 25 -20.21 5.43 -24.89
C GLY A 25 -20.29 5.67 -23.39
N LEU A 26 -21.11 6.63 -22.94
CA LEU A 26 -21.33 6.91 -21.52
C LEU A 26 -21.84 5.67 -20.78
N PHE A 27 -22.87 5.01 -21.32
CA PHE A 27 -23.42 3.79 -20.71
C PHE A 27 -22.46 2.61 -20.80
N ALA A 28 -21.69 2.51 -21.88
CA ALA A 28 -20.68 1.47 -22.05
C ALA A 28 -19.55 1.62 -21.02
N VAL A 29 -19.00 2.84 -20.85
CA VAL A 29 -17.97 3.16 -19.87
C VAL A 29 -18.49 2.92 -18.45
N LEU A 30 -19.69 3.40 -18.11
CA LEU A 30 -20.32 3.13 -16.81
C LEU A 30 -20.38 1.63 -16.51
N SER A 31 -20.86 0.85 -17.48
CA SER A 31 -21.03 -0.60 -17.31
C SER A 31 -19.68 -1.30 -17.11
N VAL A 32 -18.69 -1.02 -17.96
CA VAL A 32 -17.37 -1.64 -17.90
C VAL A 32 -16.61 -1.24 -16.63
N SER A 33 -16.71 0.02 -16.20
CA SER A 33 -16.08 0.51 -14.96
C SER A 33 -16.62 -0.20 -13.72
N CYS A 34 -17.96 -0.28 -13.61
CA CYS A 34 -18.65 -0.97 -12.53
C CYS A 34 -18.32 -2.46 -12.51
N LEU A 35 -18.22 -3.10 -13.67
CA LEU A 35 -17.82 -4.51 -13.76
C LEU A 35 -16.35 -4.72 -13.39
N GLY A 36 -15.44 -3.87 -13.87
CA GLY A 36 -14.00 -3.95 -13.57
C GLY A 36 -13.71 -3.81 -12.08
N ALA A 37 -14.24 -2.77 -11.44
CA ALA A 37 -14.05 -2.54 -10.00
C ALA A 37 -14.92 -3.44 -9.12
N GLY A 38 -16.14 -3.76 -9.58
CA GLY A 38 -17.08 -4.59 -8.85
C GLY A 38 -16.69 -6.06 -8.82
N PHE A 39 -16.00 -6.57 -9.85
CA PHE A 39 -15.68 -8.00 -9.95
C PHE A 39 -14.82 -8.53 -8.78
N PRO A 40 -13.67 -7.93 -8.41
CA PRO A 40 -12.88 -8.41 -7.27
C PRO A 40 -13.61 -8.29 -5.94
N VAL A 41 -14.39 -7.22 -5.75
CA VAL A 41 -15.18 -6.98 -4.53
C VAL A 41 -16.32 -8.01 -4.40
N ALA A 42 -17.04 -8.26 -5.49
CA ALA A 42 -18.10 -9.24 -5.57
C ALA A 42 -17.56 -10.66 -5.35
N ALA A 43 -16.41 -11.00 -5.94
CA ALA A 43 -15.78 -12.31 -5.78
C ALA A 43 -15.41 -12.64 -4.33
N LYS A 44 -15.01 -11.65 -3.53
CA LYS A 44 -14.73 -11.88 -2.10
C LYS A 44 -16.01 -11.99 -1.25
N ARG A 45 -17.09 -11.32 -1.66
CA ARG A 45 -18.31 -11.15 -0.85
C ARG A 45 -19.42 -12.16 -1.16
N ILE A 46 -19.55 -12.56 -2.42
CA ILE A 46 -20.65 -13.41 -2.91
C ILE A 46 -20.22 -14.87 -2.83
N LYS A 47 -20.88 -15.65 -1.96
CA LYS A 47 -20.55 -17.06 -1.69
C LYS A 47 -20.59 -17.99 -2.92
N TRP A 48 -21.29 -17.59 -3.99
CA TRP A 48 -21.37 -18.32 -5.26
C TRP A 48 -20.18 -18.04 -6.19
N LEU A 49 -19.53 -16.88 -6.06
CA LEU A 49 -18.36 -16.47 -6.84
C LEU A 49 -17.07 -16.75 -6.07
N LYS A 50 -16.85 -18.00 -5.62
CA LYS A 50 -15.60 -18.36 -4.93
C LYS A 50 -14.42 -18.34 -5.91
N MET A 51 -13.72 -17.21 -5.98
CA MET A 51 -12.48 -17.14 -6.76
C MET A 51 -11.36 -17.92 -6.06
N PRO A 52 -10.60 -18.75 -6.80
CA PRO A 52 -9.45 -19.43 -6.23
C PRO A 52 -8.38 -18.39 -5.82
N PRO A 53 -7.65 -18.61 -4.71
CA PRO A 53 -6.66 -17.65 -4.21
C PRO A 53 -5.62 -17.21 -5.24
N LYS A 54 -5.25 -18.09 -6.17
CA LYS A 54 -4.31 -17.80 -7.27
C LYS A 54 -4.82 -16.72 -8.23
N VAL A 55 -6.13 -16.65 -8.48
CA VAL A 55 -6.71 -15.62 -9.36
C VAL A 55 -6.80 -14.29 -8.63
N PHE A 56 -7.19 -14.30 -7.36
CA PHE A 56 -7.14 -13.08 -6.53
C PHE A 56 -5.72 -12.51 -6.44
N PHE A 57 -4.72 -13.38 -6.23
CA PHE A 57 -3.31 -13.02 -6.27
C PHE A 57 -2.91 -12.38 -7.60
N ALA A 58 -3.28 -13.00 -8.73
CA ALA A 58 -3.00 -12.46 -10.06
C ALA A 58 -3.66 -11.09 -10.26
N CYS A 59 -4.95 -10.94 -9.95
CA CYS A 59 -5.68 -9.66 -10.09
C CYS A 59 -5.07 -8.56 -9.20
N LYS A 60 -4.70 -8.88 -7.96
CA LYS A 60 -4.07 -7.92 -7.02
C LYS A 60 -2.76 -7.36 -7.58
N HIS A 61 -1.87 -8.23 -8.06
CA HIS A 61 -0.56 -7.85 -8.56
C HIS A 61 -0.61 -7.24 -9.96
N PHE A 62 -1.45 -7.78 -10.84
CA PHE A 62 -1.77 -7.13 -12.12
C PHE A 62 -2.28 -5.71 -11.90
N GLY A 63 -3.19 -5.54 -10.95
CA GLY A 63 -3.73 -4.25 -10.54
C GLY A 63 -2.66 -3.24 -10.09
N THR A 64 -1.68 -3.67 -9.29
CA THR A 64 -0.54 -2.80 -8.91
C THR A 64 0.20 -2.31 -10.14
N GLY A 65 0.48 -3.22 -11.09
CA GLY A 65 1.15 -2.86 -12.35
C GLY A 65 0.38 -1.82 -13.15
N VAL A 66 -0.94 -2.00 -13.25
CA VAL A 66 -1.84 -1.04 -13.90
C VAL A 66 -1.73 0.33 -13.24
N LEU A 67 -1.88 0.43 -11.91
CA LEU A 67 -1.83 1.72 -11.20
C LEU A 67 -0.47 2.42 -11.32
N VAL A 68 0.64 1.66 -11.29
CA VAL A 68 1.98 2.21 -11.54
C VAL A 68 2.06 2.77 -12.96
N ALA A 69 1.57 2.04 -13.96
CA ALA A 69 1.58 2.50 -15.35
C ALA A 69 0.64 3.68 -15.59
N THR A 70 -0.55 3.72 -15.00
CA THR A 70 -1.44 4.89 -15.02
C THR A 70 -0.67 6.14 -14.60
N ALA A 71 0.02 6.09 -13.46
CA ALA A 71 0.71 7.25 -12.93
C ALA A 71 1.87 7.70 -13.84
N PHE A 72 2.76 6.78 -14.23
CA PHE A 72 3.97 7.13 -14.98
C PHE A 72 3.81 7.28 -16.49
N VAL A 73 2.91 6.52 -17.10
CA VAL A 73 2.78 6.42 -18.57
C VAL A 73 1.60 7.24 -19.07
N HIS A 74 0.58 7.45 -18.25
CA HIS A 74 -0.62 8.18 -18.67
C HIS A 74 -0.73 9.57 -18.02
N LEU A 75 -0.73 9.65 -16.68
CA LEU A 75 -0.94 10.93 -15.98
C LEU A 75 0.23 11.88 -16.12
N LEU A 76 1.43 11.38 -15.83
CA LEU A 76 2.63 12.21 -15.85
C LEU A 76 2.90 12.77 -17.26
N PRO A 77 2.89 11.98 -18.35
CA PRO A 77 3.16 12.52 -19.68
C PRO A 77 2.07 13.46 -20.16
N THR A 78 0.80 13.19 -19.84
CA THR A 78 -0.30 14.12 -20.14
C THR A 78 -0.11 15.45 -19.41
N ALA A 79 0.31 15.41 -18.14
CA ALA A 79 0.59 16.62 -17.38
C ALA A 79 1.71 17.46 -18.00
N PHE A 80 2.79 16.80 -18.44
CA PHE A 80 3.86 17.47 -19.19
C PHE A 80 3.35 18.03 -20.52
N GLY A 81 2.66 17.23 -21.33
CA GLY A 81 2.14 17.67 -22.63
C GLY A 81 1.20 18.89 -22.54
N SER A 82 0.36 18.97 -21.51
CA SER A 82 -0.54 20.11 -21.33
C SER A 82 0.20 21.36 -20.83
N LEU A 83 1.06 21.24 -19.81
CA LEU A 83 1.74 22.39 -19.21
C LEU A 83 2.93 22.91 -20.02
N THR A 84 3.54 22.11 -20.90
CA THR A 84 4.63 22.55 -21.77
C THR A 84 4.17 22.92 -23.18
N ASN A 85 2.86 23.13 -23.38
CA ASN A 85 2.32 23.55 -24.67
C ASN A 85 2.89 24.94 -25.05
N PRO A 86 3.40 25.14 -26.28
CA PRO A 86 4.05 26.37 -26.72
C PRO A 86 3.14 27.61 -26.72
N CYS A 87 1.82 27.43 -26.60
CA CYS A 87 0.87 28.54 -26.50
C CYS A 87 0.82 29.15 -25.08
N LEU A 88 1.32 28.45 -24.07
CA LEU A 88 1.34 28.89 -22.67
C LEU A 88 2.41 29.97 -22.39
N PRO A 89 2.37 30.64 -21.22
CA PRO A 89 3.42 31.57 -20.81
C PRO A 89 4.80 30.91 -20.73
N GLU A 90 5.85 31.68 -21.05
CA GLU A 90 7.27 31.25 -21.05
C GLU A 90 7.72 30.60 -19.74
N LEU A 91 7.04 30.90 -18.62
CA LEU A 91 7.28 30.25 -17.33
C LEU A 91 7.21 28.72 -17.43
N PHE A 92 6.21 28.20 -18.12
CA PHE A 92 5.95 26.76 -18.20
C PHE A 92 6.68 26.08 -19.37
N THR A 93 7.11 26.84 -20.38
CA THR A 93 7.76 26.28 -21.59
C THR A 93 9.28 26.43 -21.53
N ASP A 94 9.77 27.66 -21.39
CA ASP A 94 11.18 27.99 -21.62
C ASP A 94 11.96 28.21 -20.32
N ILE A 95 11.33 28.85 -19.33
CA ILE A 95 11.99 29.19 -18.06
C ILE A 95 12.06 27.96 -17.14
N TYR A 96 10.97 27.20 -17.03
CA TYR A 96 10.92 26.03 -16.15
C TYR A 96 9.94 24.94 -16.64
N PRO A 97 10.27 24.19 -17.70
CA PRO A 97 9.43 23.10 -18.21
C PRO A 97 9.19 21.94 -17.22
N ALA A 98 9.95 21.90 -16.12
CA ALA A 98 9.79 20.91 -15.06
C ALA A 98 8.69 21.25 -14.05
N MET A 99 7.88 22.31 -14.25
CA MET A 99 6.75 22.68 -13.39
C MET A 99 5.81 21.50 -13.04
N PRO A 100 5.39 20.62 -13.99
CA PRO A 100 4.56 19.46 -13.68
C PRO A 100 5.20 18.53 -12.64
N GLY A 101 6.50 18.31 -12.77
CA GLY A 101 7.28 17.50 -11.82
C GLY A 101 7.32 18.11 -10.42
N VAL A 102 7.40 19.44 -10.30
CA VAL A 102 7.34 20.13 -9.00
C VAL A 102 5.97 20.00 -8.34
N ILE A 103 4.89 20.13 -9.12
CA ILE A 103 3.52 19.96 -8.61
C ILE A 103 3.31 18.53 -8.13
N MET A 104 3.75 17.55 -8.93
CA MET A 104 3.72 16.13 -8.59
C MET A 104 4.52 15.82 -7.32
N MET A 105 5.76 16.31 -7.21
CA MET A 105 6.59 16.10 -6.04
C MET A 105 5.96 16.75 -4.78
N THR A 106 5.40 17.95 -4.93
CA THR A 106 4.67 18.63 -3.85
C THR A 106 3.48 17.80 -3.37
N SER A 107 2.67 17.25 -4.29
CA SER A 107 1.52 16.43 -3.89
C SER A 107 1.93 15.13 -3.19
N MET A 108 3.02 14.50 -3.62
CA MET A 108 3.62 13.34 -2.93
C MET A 108 4.05 13.68 -1.50
N PHE A 109 4.78 14.79 -1.31
CA PHE A 109 5.21 15.21 0.03
C PHE A 109 4.03 15.55 0.93
N LEU A 110 3.00 16.23 0.40
CA LEU A 110 1.79 16.54 1.16
C LEU A 110 1.08 15.26 1.58
N LEU A 111 0.96 14.27 0.69
CA LEU A 111 0.36 12.98 1.02
C LEU A 111 1.16 12.24 2.11
N PHE A 112 2.48 12.23 2.00
CA PHE A 112 3.36 11.67 3.04
C PHE A 112 3.18 12.39 4.38
N MET A 113 3.08 13.72 4.39
CA MET A 113 2.84 14.49 5.63
C MET A 113 1.47 14.17 6.24
N VAL A 114 0.44 13.99 5.41
CA VAL A 114 -0.89 13.57 5.84
C VAL A 114 -0.82 12.17 6.46
N GLU A 115 -0.16 11.21 5.81
CA GLU A 115 0.01 9.86 6.34
C GLU A 115 0.85 9.84 7.63
N LEU A 116 1.94 10.61 7.69
CA LEU A 116 2.76 10.76 8.89
C LEU A 116 1.97 11.34 10.06
N TYR A 117 1.20 12.41 9.81
CA TYR A 117 0.35 13.03 10.83
C TYR A 117 -0.71 12.06 11.35
N LEU A 118 -1.30 11.26 10.46
CA LEU A 118 -2.34 10.30 10.82
C LEU A 118 -1.74 9.12 11.57
N ASN A 119 -0.62 8.57 11.12
CA ASN A 119 0.10 7.53 11.86
C ASN A 119 0.51 8.00 13.27
N ALA A 120 0.92 9.26 13.42
CA ALA A 120 1.23 9.83 14.73
C ALA A 120 -0.01 9.99 15.64
N LYS A 121 -1.19 10.24 15.07
CA LYS A 121 -2.44 10.45 15.81
C LYS A 121 -3.16 9.16 16.16
N THR A 122 -2.99 8.11 15.35
CA THR A 122 -3.73 6.85 15.53
C THR A 122 -3.13 5.94 16.62
N GLY A 123 -1.92 6.24 17.10
CA GLY A 123 -1.43 5.72 18.40
C GLY A 123 -0.36 4.63 18.36
N GLY A 124 0.48 4.57 17.32
CA GLY A 124 1.64 3.67 17.32
C GLY A 124 2.64 3.98 18.45
N HIS A 125 2.69 3.14 19.48
CA HIS A 125 3.80 3.10 20.43
C HIS A 125 5.06 2.53 19.74
N SER A 126 5.72 3.37 18.94
CA SER A 126 7.00 3.03 18.31
C SER A 126 8.11 3.05 19.36
N HIS A 127 8.49 1.87 19.86
CA HIS A 127 9.76 1.70 20.57
C HIS A 127 10.91 1.73 19.54
N GLY A 128 11.53 2.90 19.40
CA GLY A 128 12.71 3.09 18.55
C GLY A 128 12.46 4.06 17.40
N GLY A 129 12.35 5.35 17.71
CA GLY A 129 12.26 6.39 16.68
C GLY A 129 13.61 6.64 15.96
N PRO A 130 13.60 7.35 14.81
CA PRO A 130 14.79 7.67 14.00
C PRO A 130 15.83 8.53 14.74
N THR A 131 15.46 9.09 15.90
CA THR A 131 16.29 9.96 16.74
C THR A 131 17.19 9.20 17.70
N GLY A 132 17.19 7.86 17.72
CA GLY A 132 18.18 7.05 18.45
C GLY A 132 18.18 7.24 19.97
N THR A 133 17.11 7.78 20.56
CA THR A 133 17.03 8.19 21.97
C THR A 133 17.07 7.03 22.98
N THR A 134 17.08 5.78 22.53
CA THR A 134 17.21 4.58 23.38
C THR A 134 18.65 4.08 23.53
N ILE A 135 19.64 4.68 22.88
CA ILE A 135 21.05 4.21 22.97
C ILE A 135 21.74 4.67 24.28
N THR A 136 21.18 5.64 25.02
CA THR A 136 21.87 6.27 26.17
C THR A 136 21.08 6.41 27.47
N ALA A 137 19.88 5.85 27.59
CA ALA A 137 19.15 5.91 28.87
C ALA A 137 19.75 4.94 29.91
N PRO A 138 20.21 5.40 31.09
CA PRO A 138 20.60 4.50 32.17
C PRO A 138 19.38 3.72 32.68
N PRO A 139 19.54 2.45 33.13
CA PRO A 139 18.43 1.68 33.66
C PRO A 139 17.83 2.36 34.90
N PRO A 140 16.49 2.36 35.08
CA PRO A 140 15.87 2.93 36.27
C PRO A 140 16.28 2.16 37.54
N PRO A 141 16.38 2.83 38.70
CA PRO A 141 16.78 2.18 39.94
C PRO A 141 15.74 1.15 40.39
N ARG A 142 16.19 -0.08 40.67
CA ARG A 142 15.34 -1.16 41.21
C ARG A 142 14.76 -0.76 42.57
N PRO A 143 13.46 -0.94 42.82
CA PRO A 143 12.90 -0.78 44.17
C PRO A 143 13.46 -1.86 45.10
N GLN A 144 14.04 -1.44 46.24
CA GLN A 144 14.49 -2.34 47.30
C GLN A 144 13.28 -3.07 47.91
N ARG A 145 13.31 -4.41 47.91
CA ARG A 145 12.34 -5.21 48.67
C ARG A 145 12.54 -5.00 50.18
N PRO A 146 11.48 -4.77 50.97
CA PRO A 146 11.57 -4.83 52.42
C PRO A 146 11.87 -6.27 52.87
N GLN A 147 12.95 -6.47 53.62
CA GLN A 147 13.20 -7.73 54.32
C GLN A 147 12.21 -7.84 55.49
N ARG A 148 11.49 -8.96 55.59
CA ARG A 148 10.80 -9.37 56.83
C ARG A 148 11.31 -10.74 57.30
N PRO A 149 11.34 -10.99 58.63
CA PRO A 149 11.93 -12.19 59.21
C PRO A 149 10.96 -13.38 59.16
N PHE A 150 11.51 -14.59 59.01
CA PHE A 150 10.79 -15.87 59.13
C PHE A 150 10.10 -16.02 60.50
N PRO A 151 8.94 -16.69 60.57
CA PRO A 151 8.92 -18.05 61.14
C PRO A 151 7.88 -19.05 60.57
N GLN A 152 8.34 -20.31 60.49
CA GLN A 152 7.76 -21.63 60.86
C GLN A 152 6.31 -22.09 60.54
N ASP A 153 6.27 -23.30 59.93
CA ASP A 153 5.27 -24.39 59.82
C ASP A 153 3.82 -24.21 60.31
N GLU A 154 2.84 -24.58 59.47
CA GLU A 154 2.03 -25.81 59.62
C GLU A 154 0.83 -25.90 58.62
N ASN A 155 0.61 -27.12 58.12
CA ASN A 155 -0.64 -27.82 57.77
C ASN A 155 -1.69 -27.33 56.73
N HIS A 156 -1.81 -28.17 55.69
CA HIS A 156 -3.01 -28.79 55.08
C HIS A 156 -4.22 -27.96 54.58
N GLY A 157 -4.59 -28.21 53.32
CA GLY A 157 -6.00 -28.47 52.95
C GLY A 157 -6.51 -27.90 51.62
N HIS A 158 -6.67 -28.78 50.62
CA HIS A 158 -7.63 -28.75 49.48
C HIS A 158 -7.60 -27.57 48.48
N ALA A 159 -8.04 -27.68 47.22
CA ALA A 159 -8.15 -28.73 46.21
C ALA A 159 -8.63 -28.02 44.93
N ARG A 160 -7.98 -28.24 43.78
CA ARG A 160 -8.60 -28.60 42.47
C ARG A 160 -7.62 -28.48 41.32
N ASN A 161 -7.42 -29.63 40.67
CA ASN A 161 -6.97 -29.73 39.28
C ASN A 161 -8.07 -29.18 38.38
N ASP A 162 -7.68 -28.39 37.39
CA ASP A 162 -8.22 -28.54 36.04
C ASP A 162 -7.05 -28.44 35.06
N SER A 163 -6.80 -29.57 34.41
CA SER A 163 -5.82 -29.81 33.37
C SER A 163 -6.35 -29.31 32.02
N PHE A 164 -5.55 -28.54 31.29
CA PHE A 164 -5.59 -28.57 29.83
C PHE A 164 -4.16 -28.57 29.28
N ASN A 165 -3.87 -29.61 28.50
CA ASN A 165 -2.57 -30.04 28.03
C ASN A 165 -2.40 -29.58 26.56
N SER A 166 -1.28 -28.93 26.21
CA SER A 166 -0.80 -28.88 24.82
C SER A 166 0.72 -29.05 24.77
N ASP A 167 1.11 -30.31 24.93
CA ASP A 167 2.15 -31.03 24.18
C ASP A 167 3.04 -30.20 23.22
N TYR A 168 4.19 -29.74 23.71
CA TYR A 168 5.41 -29.58 22.93
C TYR A 168 6.55 -30.03 23.85
N SER A 169 7.21 -31.13 23.48
CA SER A 169 8.03 -31.97 24.35
C SER A 169 9.22 -31.22 24.98
N ASP A 170 9.13 -31.00 26.29
CA ASP A 170 10.20 -30.50 27.19
C ASP A 170 11.49 -31.36 27.12
N ASP A 171 11.37 -32.59 26.58
CA ASP A 171 12.47 -33.54 26.38
C ASP A 171 13.51 -33.06 25.34
N GLU A 172 13.10 -32.32 24.30
CA GLU A 172 14.01 -31.89 23.22
C GLU A 172 14.92 -30.74 23.67
N VAL A 173 14.38 -29.80 24.46
CA VAL A 173 15.13 -28.69 25.07
C VAL A 173 16.12 -29.21 26.11
N THR A 174 15.76 -30.29 26.80
CA THR A 174 16.61 -30.92 27.81
C THR A 174 17.78 -31.69 27.17
N TYR A 175 17.54 -32.35 26.03
CA TYR A 175 18.57 -33.01 25.23
C TYR A 175 19.58 -32.01 24.63
N GLU A 176 19.11 -30.91 24.04
CA GLU A 176 20.00 -29.87 23.50
C GLU A 176 20.84 -29.20 24.59
N LYS A 177 20.26 -28.90 25.76
CA LYS A 177 21.01 -28.36 26.90
C LYS A 177 22.06 -29.33 27.44
N ALA A 178 21.78 -30.62 27.45
CA ALA A 178 22.72 -31.64 27.89
C ALA A 178 23.90 -31.79 26.91
N MET A 179 23.62 -31.84 25.60
CA MET A 179 24.63 -31.86 24.54
C MET A 179 25.50 -30.60 24.53
N ALA A 180 24.90 -29.42 24.70
CA ALA A 180 25.63 -28.17 24.76
C ALA A 180 26.57 -28.11 25.98
N ARG A 181 26.16 -28.68 27.12
CA ARG A 181 27.00 -28.80 28.31
C ARG A 181 28.17 -29.75 28.09
N GLU A 182 27.90 -30.90 27.47
CA GLU A 182 28.93 -31.91 27.17
C GLU A 182 29.97 -31.38 26.16
N MET A 183 29.54 -30.61 25.16
CA MET A 183 30.44 -29.93 24.22
C MET A 183 31.31 -28.87 24.91
N TYR A 184 30.75 -28.10 25.85
CA TYR A 184 31.49 -27.10 26.62
C TYR A 184 32.53 -27.74 27.56
N GLU A 185 32.20 -28.88 28.16
CA GLU A 185 33.06 -29.58 29.10
C GLU A 185 34.19 -30.35 28.40
N LYS A 186 33.97 -30.77 27.14
CA LYS A 186 34.97 -31.41 26.28
C LYS A 186 36.04 -30.44 25.79
N GLU A 187 35.70 -29.17 25.62
CA GLU A 187 36.62 -28.08 25.22
C GLU A 187 37.58 -27.67 26.37
N GLN A 188 37.25 -27.99 27.63
CA GLN A 188 38.05 -27.62 28.81
C GLN A 188 39.08 -28.66 29.26
N ARG A 189 39.21 -29.82 28.59
CA ARG A 189 40.29 -30.78 28.91
C ARG A 189 41.61 -30.33 28.29
N PRO A 190 42.70 -30.17 29.07
CA PRO A 190 43.98 -29.72 28.54
C PRO A 190 44.66 -30.87 27.78
N HIS A 191 44.48 -30.91 26.46
CA HIS A 191 45.25 -31.79 25.59
C HIS A 191 46.48 -31.06 25.02
N ALA A 192 47.60 -31.77 25.11
CA ALA A 192 48.94 -31.33 24.79
C ALA A 192 49.06 -30.73 23.38
N TYR A 193 49.80 -29.62 23.32
CA TYR A 193 50.13 -28.84 22.14
C TYR A 193 50.83 -29.70 21.08
N SER A 194 50.20 -29.87 19.92
CA SER A 194 50.87 -30.22 18.67
C SER A 194 50.55 -29.16 17.62
N LYS A 195 51.58 -28.79 16.89
CA LYS A 195 51.71 -27.60 16.05
C LYS A 195 51.53 -28.00 14.58
N ASP A 196 50.55 -27.37 13.91
CA ASP A 196 50.39 -27.03 12.48
C ASP A 196 48.96 -27.33 11.96
N ASP A 197 48.13 -26.29 11.76
CA ASP A 197 47.95 -25.66 10.44
C ASP A 197 46.73 -24.70 10.40
N SER A 198 46.96 -23.53 9.79
CA SER A 198 46.00 -22.53 9.29
C SER A 198 45.17 -21.70 10.30
N ASN A 199 45.69 -20.51 10.56
CA ASN A 199 45.01 -19.37 11.18
C ASN A 199 43.75 -18.95 10.40
N SER A 200 42.58 -19.11 11.01
CA SER A 200 41.46 -18.20 10.77
C SER A 200 41.11 -17.52 12.08
N THR A 201 42.05 -16.72 12.59
CA THR A 201 41.79 -15.86 13.73
C THR A 201 40.91 -14.72 13.27
N MET A 202 39.65 -14.73 13.71
CA MET A 202 38.77 -13.58 13.55
C MET A 202 39.49 -12.36 14.17
N PRO A 203 39.64 -11.25 13.44
CA PRO A 203 40.31 -10.07 13.97
C PRO A 203 39.70 -9.65 15.31
N ALA A 204 40.50 -9.16 16.27
CA ALA A 204 40.00 -8.81 17.59
C ALA A 204 38.83 -7.80 17.55
N TRP A 205 38.85 -6.86 16.61
CA TRP A 205 37.74 -5.93 16.38
C TRP A 205 36.47 -6.64 15.90
N PHE A 206 36.60 -7.71 15.12
CA PHE A 206 35.49 -8.51 14.63
C PHE A 206 34.95 -9.42 15.74
N VAL A 207 35.79 -9.96 16.63
CA VAL A 207 35.32 -10.69 17.82
C VAL A 207 34.50 -9.77 18.72
N VAL A 208 35.00 -8.58 19.02
CA VAL A 208 34.27 -7.59 19.84
C VAL A 208 32.98 -7.13 19.14
N PHE A 209 33.03 -6.88 17.83
CA PHE A 209 31.84 -6.54 17.03
C PHE A 209 30.82 -7.67 17.02
N TYR A 210 31.25 -8.92 16.85
CA TYR A 210 30.36 -10.08 16.77
C TYR A 210 29.76 -10.40 18.14
N GLU A 211 30.53 -10.28 19.23
CA GLU A 211 30.00 -10.35 20.58
C GLU A 211 28.94 -9.26 20.82
N GLN A 212 29.22 -8.02 20.39
CA GLN A 212 28.27 -6.91 20.51
C GLN A 212 27.00 -7.14 19.67
N TYR A 213 27.14 -7.64 18.44
CA TYR A 213 26.03 -7.99 17.56
C TYR A 213 25.16 -9.12 18.14
N VAL A 214 25.79 -10.21 18.63
CA VAL A 214 25.08 -11.34 19.24
C VAL A 214 24.39 -10.90 20.53
N ARG A 215 25.02 -10.07 21.35
CA ARG A 215 24.39 -9.55 22.57
C ARG A 215 23.21 -8.65 22.26
N GLN A 216 23.35 -7.73 21.30
CA GLN A 216 22.28 -6.84 20.86
C GLN A 216 21.10 -7.62 20.26
N ARG A 217 21.39 -8.67 19.48
CA ARG A 217 20.37 -9.58 18.96
C ARG A 217 19.67 -10.38 20.06
N SER A 218 20.41 -10.84 21.07
CA SER A 218 19.86 -11.60 22.20
C SER A 218 18.95 -10.72 23.07
N GLU A 219 19.40 -9.50 23.39
CA GLU A 219 18.62 -8.50 24.12
C GLU A 219 17.34 -8.12 23.35
N MET A 220 17.41 -7.98 22.03
CA MET A 220 16.25 -7.74 21.18
C MET A 220 15.24 -8.91 21.22
N ILE A 221 15.71 -10.16 21.12
CA ILE A 221 14.84 -11.35 21.19
C ILE A 221 14.18 -11.47 22.57
N GLU A 222 14.90 -11.13 23.63
CA GLU A 222 14.37 -11.15 25.00
C GLU A 222 13.33 -10.04 25.23
N MET A 223 13.57 -8.82 24.74
CA MET A 223 12.57 -7.74 24.73
C MET A 223 11.33 -8.11 23.90
N ILE A 224 11.49 -8.82 22.77
CA ILE A 224 10.35 -9.31 21.98
C ILE A 224 9.55 -10.35 22.78
N LYS A 225 10.22 -11.29 23.45
CA LYS A 225 9.55 -12.27 24.32
C LYS A 225 8.82 -11.60 25.48
N GLU A 226 9.45 -10.62 26.15
CA GLU A 226 8.81 -9.86 27.22
C GLU A 226 7.64 -9.02 26.71
N SER A 227 7.73 -8.44 25.51
CA SER A 227 6.61 -7.72 24.88
C SER A 227 5.45 -8.66 24.54
N GLN A 228 5.71 -9.87 24.05
CA GLN A 228 4.69 -10.90 23.83
C GLN A 228 4.03 -11.35 25.15
N TYR A 229 4.80 -11.50 26.23
CA TYR A 229 4.27 -11.82 27.56
C TYR A 229 3.47 -10.66 28.17
N SER A 230 3.87 -9.41 27.95
CA SER A 230 3.10 -8.22 28.35
C SER A 230 1.82 -8.06 27.53
N GLN A 231 1.84 -8.37 26.23
CA GLN A 231 0.63 -8.42 25.38
C GLN A 231 -0.37 -9.47 25.92
N ALA A 232 0.13 -10.66 26.30
CA ALA A 232 -0.70 -11.72 26.88
C ALA A 232 -1.23 -11.41 28.30
N ALA A 233 -0.52 -10.59 29.08
CA ALA A 233 -0.95 -10.18 30.41
C ALA A 233 -1.96 -9.01 30.39
N ILE A 234 -1.93 -8.15 29.36
CA ILE A 234 -2.87 -7.04 29.17
C ILE A 234 -4.25 -7.53 28.71
N ASP A 235 -4.33 -8.69 28.04
CA ASP A 235 -5.56 -9.36 27.57
C ASP A 235 -6.48 -9.90 28.70
N SER A 236 -6.14 -9.64 29.97
CA SER A 236 -6.89 -10.13 31.14
C SER A 236 -7.79 -9.08 31.82
N LYS A 237 -7.88 -7.84 31.32
CA LYS A 237 -8.77 -6.82 31.90
C LYS A 237 -10.05 -6.64 31.06
N PRO A 238 -11.25 -6.86 31.63
CA PRO A 238 -12.49 -6.66 30.91
C PRO A 238 -12.82 -5.17 30.87
N HIS A 239 -12.55 -4.51 29.74
CA HIS A 239 -13.16 -3.21 29.45
C HIS A 239 -14.44 -3.44 28.64
N ALA A 240 -15.57 -3.30 29.33
CA ALA A 240 -16.89 -3.23 28.74
C ALA A 240 -17.09 -1.86 28.08
N GLU A 241 -16.73 -1.75 26.81
CA GLU A 241 -17.37 -0.80 25.88
C GLU A 241 -17.72 -1.57 24.61
N VAL A 242 -18.98 -1.47 24.19
CA VAL A 242 -19.51 -2.11 22.99
C VAL A 242 -18.85 -1.47 21.78
N SER A 243 -17.69 -2.02 21.41
CA SER A 243 -16.97 -1.75 20.18
C SER A 243 -17.29 -2.89 19.23
N GLU A 244 -17.90 -2.56 18.09
CA GLU A 244 -18.25 -3.49 17.04
C GLU A 244 -16.94 -4.12 16.52
N SER A 245 -16.70 -5.41 16.80
CA SER A 245 -15.44 -6.06 16.45
C SER A 245 -15.39 -6.42 14.97
N TYR A 246 -14.33 -5.97 14.30
CA TYR A 246 -14.08 -6.22 12.88
C TYR A 246 -13.38 -7.57 12.73
N PHE A 247 -13.89 -8.45 11.86
CA PHE A 247 -13.37 -9.82 11.69
C PHE A 247 -12.58 -9.95 10.38
N ASP A 248 -11.36 -10.49 10.44
CA ASP A 248 -10.56 -10.85 9.25
C ASP A 248 -11.07 -12.12 8.56
N GLU A 249 -10.47 -12.53 7.43
CA GLU A 249 -10.77 -13.78 6.70
C GLU A 249 -10.76 -15.04 7.58
N GLU A 250 -10.03 -14.99 8.71
CA GLU A 250 -9.90 -16.07 9.70
C GLU A 250 -10.75 -15.87 10.98
N ASN A 251 -11.65 -14.89 11.02
CA ASN A 251 -12.52 -14.59 12.16
C ASN A 251 -11.77 -14.12 13.43
N ASN A 252 -10.58 -13.55 13.26
CA ASN A 252 -9.83 -12.84 14.31
C ASN A 252 -10.30 -11.38 14.43
N SER A 253 -10.34 -10.85 15.65
CA SER A 253 -10.63 -9.43 15.90
C SER A 253 -9.49 -8.57 15.36
N ILE A 254 -9.76 -7.82 14.30
CA ILE A 254 -8.82 -6.84 13.75
C ILE A 254 -8.88 -5.59 14.61
N ASP A 255 -7.70 -5.10 14.94
CA ASP A 255 -7.52 -3.82 15.61
C ASP A 255 -8.08 -2.64 14.78
N GLN A 256 -8.87 -1.78 15.43
CA GLN A 256 -9.57 -0.65 14.82
C GLN A 256 -8.60 0.34 14.14
N GLU A 257 -7.37 0.43 14.65
CA GLU A 257 -6.30 1.27 14.11
C GLU A 257 -5.91 0.82 12.70
N THR A 258 -5.70 -0.49 12.53
CA THR A 258 -5.27 -1.10 11.27
C THR A 258 -6.34 -0.95 10.17
N PHE A 259 -7.61 -1.18 10.51
CA PHE A 259 -8.72 -0.96 9.59
C PHE A 259 -8.82 0.51 9.17
N THR A 260 -8.67 1.44 10.11
CA THR A 260 -8.73 2.88 9.82
C THR A 260 -7.61 3.29 8.88
N ARG A 261 -6.38 2.82 9.12
CA ARG A 261 -5.21 3.07 8.25
C ARG A 261 -5.42 2.54 6.83
N MET A 262 -5.78 1.27 6.68
CA MET A 262 -6.00 0.66 5.36
C MET A 262 -7.16 1.31 4.60
N SER A 263 -8.28 1.56 5.29
CA SER A 263 -9.47 2.22 4.74
C SER A 263 -9.20 3.65 4.29
N MET A 264 -8.31 4.36 4.97
CA MET A 264 -7.90 5.71 4.61
C MET A 264 -6.93 5.69 3.42
N ASN A 265 -5.92 4.82 3.43
CA ASN A 265 -4.98 4.69 2.33
C ASN A 265 -5.69 4.32 1.01
N ILE A 266 -6.69 3.45 1.06
CA ILE A 266 -7.52 3.15 -0.12
C ILE A 266 -8.39 4.35 -0.54
N THR A 267 -8.96 5.09 0.40
CA THR A 267 -9.79 6.27 0.08
C THR A 267 -8.95 7.38 -0.57
N LEU A 268 -7.70 7.57 -0.12
CA LEU A 268 -6.77 8.53 -0.71
C LEU A 268 -6.31 8.10 -2.11
N LEU A 269 -5.98 6.82 -2.28
CA LEU A 269 -5.65 6.23 -3.59
C LEU A 269 -6.82 6.40 -4.57
N GLU A 270 -8.03 6.04 -4.13
CA GLU A 270 -9.26 6.19 -4.91
C GLU A 270 -9.48 7.65 -5.30
N GLY A 271 -9.35 8.60 -4.38
CA GLY A 271 -9.50 10.03 -4.67
C GLY A 271 -8.61 10.51 -5.83
N GLY A 272 -7.36 10.04 -5.91
CA GLY A 272 -6.44 10.35 -7.01
C GLY A 272 -6.92 9.81 -8.37
N ILE A 273 -7.45 8.59 -8.39
CA ILE A 273 -8.00 7.92 -9.59
C ILE A 273 -9.33 8.56 -10.01
N LEU A 274 -10.24 8.82 -9.07
CA LEU A 274 -11.53 9.46 -9.35
C LEU A 274 -11.31 10.81 -10.01
N PHE A 275 -10.41 11.60 -9.46
CA PHE A 275 -10.16 12.93 -9.98
C PHE A 275 -9.64 12.91 -11.43
N HIS A 276 -8.72 12.00 -11.73
CA HIS A 276 -8.29 11.75 -13.11
C HIS A 276 -9.45 11.29 -14.01
N SER A 277 -10.28 10.38 -13.52
CA SER A 277 -11.41 9.81 -14.27
C SER A 277 -12.43 10.87 -14.71
N VAL A 278 -12.56 12.01 -14.01
CA VAL A 278 -13.40 13.14 -14.45
C VAL A 278 -12.90 13.71 -15.77
N PHE A 279 -11.59 13.97 -15.88
CA PHE A 279 -10.98 14.54 -17.09
C PHE A 279 -11.00 13.54 -18.25
N VAL A 280 -10.81 12.26 -17.96
CA VAL A 280 -11.01 11.19 -18.95
C VAL A 280 -12.42 11.26 -19.54
N GLY A 281 -13.44 11.32 -18.67
CA GLY A 281 -14.84 11.48 -19.09
C GLY A 281 -15.06 12.73 -19.95
N MET A 282 -14.52 13.87 -19.53
CA MET A 282 -14.62 15.12 -20.30
C MET A 282 -13.96 14.99 -21.67
N THR A 283 -12.80 14.32 -21.75
CA THR A 283 -12.09 14.09 -23.03
C THR A 283 -12.96 13.27 -23.98
N ILE A 284 -13.61 12.19 -23.51
CA ILE A 284 -14.57 11.40 -24.30
C ILE A 284 -15.71 12.26 -24.84
N ALA A 285 -16.17 13.27 -24.11
CA ALA A 285 -17.23 14.15 -24.58
C ALA A 285 -16.79 15.13 -25.67
N MET A 286 -15.49 15.45 -25.75
CA MET A 286 -14.94 16.49 -26.61
C MET A 286 -14.27 15.92 -27.87
N THR A 287 -13.87 14.65 -27.85
CA THR A 287 -13.30 13.95 -29.01
C THR A 287 -14.35 13.63 -30.08
N THR A 288 -14.23 14.21 -31.28
CA THR A 288 -15.05 13.85 -32.45
C THR A 288 -14.32 12.87 -33.37
N ASP A 289 -13.06 13.16 -33.67
CA ASP A 289 -12.20 12.36 -34.54
C ASP A 289 -11.76 11.06 -33.85
N GLY A 290 -11.93 9.93 -34.54
CA GLY A 290 -11.46 8.64 -34.03
C GLY A 290 -12.17 8.15 -32.76
N LEU A 291 -13.32 8.74 -32.41
CA LEU A 291 -14.08 8.46 -31.18
C LEU A 291 -14.29 6.97 -30.92
N LEU A 292 -14.55 6.16 -31.94
CA LEU A 292 -14.77 4.72 -31.76
C LEU A 292 -13.51 4.00 -31.24
N VAL A 293 -12.33 4.30 -31.80
CA VAL A 293 -11.06 3.68 -31.39
C VAL A 293 -10.71 4.13 -29.98
N PHE A 294 -10.84 5.43 -29.73
CA PHE A 294 -10.62 6.03 -28.41
C PHE A 294 -11.56 5.44 -27.35
N LEU A 295 -12.85 5.29 -27.67
CA LEU A 295 -13.84 4.71 -26.76
C LEU A 295 -13.51 3.24 -26.41
N ILE A 296 -13.10 2.44 -27.40
CA ILE A 296 -12.67 1.06 -27.15
C ILE A 296 -11.43 1.05 -26.23
N ALA A 297 -10.44 1.90 -26.51
CA ALA A 297 -9.25 2.00 -25.67
C ALA A 297 -9.60 2.39 -24.24
N ILE A 298 -10.43 3.42 -24.05
CA ILE A 298 -10.87 3.88 -22.73
C ILE A 298 -11.70 2.82 -21.99
N MET A 299 -12.52 2.03 -22.69
CA MET A 299 -13.22 0.91 -22.04
C MET A 299 -12.22 -0.10 -21.44
N PHE A 300 -11.16 -0.45 -22.17
CA PHE A 300 -10.12 -1.33 -21.64
C PHE A 300 -9.31 -0.65 -20.52
N HIS A 301 -9.00 0.64 -20.67
CA HIS A 301 -8.28 1.45 -19.69
C HIS A 301 -9.02 1.43 -18.34
N GLN A 302 -10.29 1.82 -18.39
CA GLN A 302 -11.17 1.92 -17.23
C GLN A 302 -11.44 0.54 -16.60
N MET A 303 -11.48 -0.52 -17.41
CA MET A 303 -11.59 -1.89 -16.90
C MET A 303 -10.34 -2.31 -16.13
N PHE A 304 -9.14 -2.02 -16.65
CA PHE A 304 -7.88 -2.37 -16.00
C PHE A 304 -7.67 -1.57 -14.71
N GLU A 305 -7.92 -0.26 -14.74
CA GLU A 305 -7.88 0.57 -13.55
C GLU A 305 -8.90 0.14 -12.51
N GLY A 306 -10.12 -0.17 -12.95
CA GLY A 306 -11.18 -0.71 -12.11
C GLY A 306 -10.77 -2.03 -11.45
N LEU A 307 -10.19 -2.96 -12.19
CA LEU A 307 -9.69 -4.22 -11.64
C LEU A 307 -8.62 -3.98 -10.58
N GLY A 308 -7.71 -3.04 -10.83
CA GLY A 308 -6.67 -2.65 -9.88
C GLY A 308 -7.24 -2.08 -8.58
N LEU A 309 -8.08 -1.06 -8.68
CA LEU A 309 -8.75 -0.45 -7.54
C LEU A 309 -9.65 -1.45 -6.79
N GLY A 310 -10.47 -2.21 -7.52
CA GLY A 310 -11.38 -3.21 -6.97
C GLY A 310 -10.66 -4.30 -6.18
N SER A 311 -9.49 -4.75 -6.66
CA SER A 311 -8.67 -5.73 -5.94
C SER A 311 -8.15 -5.19 -4.60
N ARG A 312 -7.88 -3.88 -4.51
CA ARG A 312 -7.43 -3.20 -3.30
C ARG A 312 -8.56 -2.92 -2.34
N ILE A 313 -9.73 -2.54 -2.83
CA ILE A 313 -10.96 -2.47 -2.03
C ILE A 313 -11.28 -3.86 -1.45
N ALA A 314 -11.17 -4.93 -2.26
CA ALA A 314 -11.42 -6.28 -1.78
C ALA A 314 -10.40 -6.76 -0.74
N ALA A 315 -9.16 -6.26 -0.77
CA ALA A 315 -8.15 -6.61 0.23
C ALA A 315 -8.51 -6.07 1.63
N VAL A 316 -9.23 -4.95 1.73
CA VAL A 316 -9.62 -4.36 3.01
C VAL A 316 -10.68 -5.23 3.74
N PRO A 317 -10.48 -5.56 5.02
CA PRO A 317 -11.39 -6.42 5.78
C PRO A 317 -12.63 -5.66 6.30
N TYR A 318 -13.50 -5.20 5.38
CA TYR A 318 -14.75 -4.54 5.81
C TYR A 318 -15.68 -5.52 6.54
N PRO A 319 -16.49 -5.05 7.51
CA PRO A 319 -17.42 -5.92 8.24
C PRO A 319 -18.46 -6.55 7.31
N LYS A 320 -19.02 -7.69 7.70
CA LYS A 320 -20.06 -8.40 6.92
C LYS A 320 -21.27 -7.47 6.74
N GLY A 321 -21.73 -7.29 5.50
CA GLY A 321 -22.84 -6.38 5.18
C GLY A 321 -22.47 -4.90 5.01
N SER A 322 -21.19 -4.51 5.11
CA SER A 322 -20.79 -3.12 4.88
C SER A 322 -21.11 -2.65 3.46
N VAL A 323 -21.75 -1.48 3.36
CA VAL A 323 -22.05 -0.79 2.09
C VAL A 323 -20.84 -0.03 1.53
N ARG A 324 -19.85 0.26 2.37
CA ARG A 324 -18.67 1.07 2.01
C ARG A 324 -17.95 0.58 0.75
N PRO A 325 -17.55 -0.70 0.60
CA PRO A 325 -16.86 -1.15 -0.62
C PRO A 325 -17.71 -0.99 -1.89
N TRP A 326 -19.04 -1.13 -1.79
CA TRP A 326 -19.94 -0.93 -2.93
C TRP A 326 -20.10 0.53 -3.29
N LEU A 327 -20.08 1.43 -2.30
CA LEU A 327 -20.07 2.88 -2.54
C LEU A 327 -18.79 3.32 -3.26
N LEU A 328 -17.64 2.75 -2.91
CA LEU A 328 -16.36 3.05 -3.59
C LEU A 328 -16.37 2.55 -5.05
N VAL A 329 -16.83 1.32 -5.28
CA VAL A 329 -17.02 0.79 -6.65
C VAL A 329 -17.97 1.67 -7.47
N PHE A 330 -19.08 2.10 -6.88
CA PHE A 330 -20.04 2.97 -7.54
C PHE A 330 -19.48 4.37 -7.80
N ALA A 331 -18.74 4.94 -6.85
CA ALA A 331 -18.06 6.22 -7.03
C ALA A 331 -17.12 6.14 -8.24
N PHE A 332 -16.23 5.16 -8.28
CA PHE A 332 -15.36 4.92 -9.44
C PHE A 332 -16.12 4.77 -10.76
N GLY A 333 -17.17 3.94 -10.77
CA GLY A 333 -17.95 3.69 -11.97
C GLY A 333 -18.69 4.91 -12.53
N CYS A 334 -19.17 5.80 -11.65
CA CYS A 334 -19.94 6.98 -12.05
C CYS A 334 -19.08 8.19 -12.39
N THR A 335 -17.83 8.26 -11.94
CA THR A 335 -17.02 9.46 -12.11
C THR A 335 -16.71 9.81 -13.57
N ALA A 336 -16.31 8.83 -14.39
CA ALA A 336 -16.07 9.09 -15.82
C ALA A 336 -17.37 9.48 -16.58
N PRO A 337 -18.52 8.78 -16.39
CA PRO A 337 -19.80 9.23 -16.92
C PRO A 337 -20.23 10.64 -16.49
N ILE A 338 -19.97 11.02 -15.22
CA ILE A 338 -20.22 12.38 -14.73
C ILE A 338 -19.32 13.37 -15.47
N GLY A 339 -18.02 13.07 -15.62
CA GLY A 339 -17.09 13.87 -16.41
C GLY A 339 -17.55 14.03 -17.86
N GLN A 340 -18.05 12.96 -18.46
CA GLN A 340 -18.58 13.00 -19.82
C GLN A 340 -19.85 13.83 -19.94
N ALA A 341 -20.77 13.71 -18.97
CA ALA A 341 -21.96 14.57 -18.93
C ALA A 341 -21.59 16.06 -18.78
N ILE A 342 -20.60 16.37 -17.93
CA ILE A 342 -20.06 17.73 -17.78
C ILE A 342 -19.46 18.21 -19.10
N GLY A 343 -18.62 17.40 -19.76
CA GLY A 343 -17.99 17.75 -21.02
C GLY A 343 -19.01 17.99 -22.15
N ILE A 344 -20.07 17.18 -22.24
CA ILE A 344 -21.17 17.39 -23.19
C ILE A 344 -21.89 18.71 -22.90
N ALA A 345 -22.15 19.01 -21.63
CA ALA A 345 -22.84 20.23 -21.22
C ALA A 345 -21.98 21.50 -21.43
N SER A 346 -20.68 21.41 -21.21
CA SER A 346 -19.75 22.54 -21.31
C SER A 346 -19.11 22.70 -22.71
N ARG A 347 -19.37 21.79 -23.66
CA ARG A 347 -18.70 21.75 -24.98
C ARG A 347 -18.74 23.04 -25.81
N ASN A 348 -19.73 23.91 -25.59
CA ASN A 348 -19.85 25.19 -26.31
C ASN A 348 -19.20 26.37 -25.55
N SER A 349 -18.73 26.15 -24.33
CA SER A 349 -18.24 27.21 -23.42
C SER A 349 -16.88 26.90 -22.82
N TYR A 350 -16.41 25.67 -22.89
CA TYR A 350 -15.10 25.22 -22.45
C TYR A 350 -14.37 24.56 -23.62
N ASP A 351 -13.10 24.91 -23.78
CA ASP A 351 -12.20 24.36 -24.78
C ASP A 351 -10.96 23.81 -24.04
N PRO A 352 -10.67 22.49 -24.12
CA PRO A 352 -9.56 21.88 -23.41
C PRO A 352 -8.20 22.38 -23.93
N GLU A 353 -8.14 22.85 -25.18
CA GLU A 353 -6.94 23.41 -25.80
C GLU A 353 -6.75 24.90 -25.49
N SER A 354 -7.67 25.53 -24.74
CA SER A 354 -7.50 26.90 -24.24
C SER A 354 -6.36 26.98 -23.20
N GLU A 355 -5.79 28.17 -23.01
CA GLU A 355 -4.74 28.41 -22.00
C GLU A 355 -5.16 27.93 -20.60
N MET A 356 -6.39 28.27 -20.19
CA MET A 356 -6.93 27.83 -18.91
C MET A 356 -7.20 26.32 -18.87
N GLY A 357 -7.66 25.73 -19.98
CA GLY A 357 -7.89 24.29 -20.11
C GLY A 357 -6.60 23.49 -19.92
N LEU A 358 -5.54 23.85 -20.65
CA LEU A 358 -4.22 23.22 -20.58
C LEU A 358 -3.59 23.33 -19.19
N ILE A 359 -3.68 24.51 -18.56
CA ILE A 359 -3.18 24.71 -17.19
C ILE A 359 -3.95 23.82 -16.21
N MET A 360 -5.28 23.80 -16.29
CA MET A 360 -6.10 22.99 -15.39
C MET A 360 -5.79 21.51 -15.55
N VAL A 361 -5.85 20.97 -16.78
CA VAL A 361 -5.57 19.55 -17.06
C VAL A 361 -4.17 19.17 -16.58
N GLY A 362 -3.16 19.98 -16.88
CA GLY A 362 -1.79 19.63 -16.52
C GLY A 362 -1.47 19.75 -15.04
N VAL A 363 -2.00 20.76 -14.33
CA VAL A 363 -1.86 20.87 -12.86
C VAL A 363 -2.54 19.68 -12.18
N PHE A 364 -3.76 19.36 -12.60
CA PHE A 364 -4.56 18.33 -11.99
C PHE A 364 -4.04 16.91 -12.25
N ASN A 365 -3.59 16.62 -13.47
CA ASN A 365 -2.89 15.37 -13.77
C ASN A 365 -1.53 15.27 -13.06
N SER A 366 -0.82 16.38 -12.85
CA SER A 366 0.42 16.39 -12.02
C SER A 366 0.12 15.99 -10.57
N ILE A 367 -0.94 16.56 -9.98
CA ILE A 367 -1.37 16.25 -8.62
C ILE A 367 -1.75 14.77 -8.52
N SER A 368 -2.65 14.30 -9.39
CA SER A 368 -3.10 12.90 -9.43
C SER A 368 -1.95 11.93 -9.64
N SER A 369 -1.02 12.24 -10.56
CA SER A 369 0.19 11.45 -10.78
C SER A 369 1.00 11.30 -9.49
N GLY A 370 1.23 12.39 -8.76
CA GLY A 370 2.00 12.31 -7.52
C GLY A 370 1.31 11.47 -6.46
N LEU A 371 0.00 11.66 -6.26
CA LEU A 371 -0.78 10.84 -5.32
C LEU A 371 -0.72 9.35 -5.68
N LEU A 372 -0.85 9.03 -6.97
CA LEU A 372 -0.83 7.65 -7.45
C LEU A 372 0.55 7.01 -7.42
N ILE A 373 1.62 7.74 -7.74
CA ILE A 373 3.00 7.24 -7.62
C ILE A 373 3.28 6.88 -6.17
N TYR A 374 2.96 7.78 -5.22
CA TYR A 374 3.15 7.51 -3.81
C TYR A 374 2.34 6.30 -3.36
N ALA A 375 1.04 6.26 -3.69
CA ALA A 375 0.18 5.14 -3.32
C ALA A 375 0.65 3.81 -3.94
N ALA A 376 1.02 3.79 -5.22
CA ALA A 376 1.40 2.58 -5.92
C ALA A 376 2.79 2.07 -5.50
N LEU A 377 3.77 2.95 -5.29
CA LEU A 377 5.13 2.54 -4.92
C LEU A 377 5.26 2.27 -3.42
N ILE A 378 4.71 3.14 -2.58
CA ILE A 378 4.87 3.04 -1.12
C ILE A 378 3.77 2.17 -0.53
N ASN A 379 2.50 2.52 -0.75
CA ASN A 379 1.39 1.84 -0.08
C ASN A 379 1.04 0.47 -0.68
N LEU A 380 1.44 0.20 -1.92
CA LEU A 380 1.19 -1.09 -2.57
C LEU A 380 2.47 -1.90 -2.78
N LEU A 381 3.44 -1.39 -3.55
CA LEU A 381 4.59 -2.20 -3.96
C LEU A 381 5.55 -2.48 -2.79
N ALA A 382 5.90 -1.47 -1.99
CA ALA A 382 6.75 -1.66 -0.82
C ALA A 382 6.06 -2.53 0.23
N GLU A 383 4.78 -2.28 0.51
CA GLU A 383 4.02 -3.12 1.46
C GLU A 383 3.90 -4.59 0.97
N ASP A 384 3.61 -4.82 -0.31
CA ASP A 384 3.39 -6.17 -0.86
C ASP A 384 4.67 -7.03 -0.96
N PHE A 385 5.88 -6.43 -0.97
CA PHE A 385 7.14 -7.16 -1.19
C PHE A 385 8.24 -6.91 -0.16
N LEU A 386 8.29 -5.70 0.41
CA LEU A 386 9.34 -5.26 1.34
C LEU A 386 8.88 -5.31 2.80
N SER A 387 7.59 -5.52 3.07
CA SER A 387 7.09 -5.74 4.43
C SER A 387 7.61 -7.07 5.01
N GLU A 388 7.87 -7.09 6.32
CA GLU A 388 8.36 -8.28 7.04
C GLU A 388 7.38 -9.46 6.93
N GLU A 389 6.07 -9.18 6.94
CA GLU A 389 5.02 -10.18 6.72
C GLU A 389 5.14 -10.81 5.33
N ALA A 390 5.34 -9.99 4.30
CA ALA A 390 5.48 -10.46 2.93
C ALA A 390 6.72 -11.34 2.76
N GLN A 391 7.83 -11.01 3.42
CA GLN A 391 9.05 -11.83 3.40
C GLN A 391 8.88 -13.18 4.10
N HIS A 392 8.06 -13.25 5.15
CA HIS A 392 7.78 -14.49 5.87
C HIS A 392 6.76 -15.38 5.13
N LEU A 393 5.77 -14.77 4.47
CA LEU A 393 4.67 -15.49 3.81
C LEU A 393 4.97 -15.90 2.35
N MET A 394 5.81 -15.15 1.63
CA MET A 394 6.02 -15.37 0.20
C MET A 394 7.29 -16.17 -0.11
N LYS A 395 7.13 -17.32 -0.77
CA LYS A 395 8.27 -18.06 -1.34
C LYS A 395 8.83 -17.32 -2.55
N LYS A 396 10.12 -17.50 -2.84
CA LYS A 396 10.80 -16.91 -4.02
C LYS A 396 10.07 -17.14 -5.35
N LYS A 397 9.41 -18.29 -5.52
CA LYS A 397 8.63 -18.61 -6.73
C LYS A 397 7.38 -17.73 -6.86
N ASP A 398 6.69 -17.49 -5.75
CA ASP A 398 5.47 -16.68 -5.72
C ASP A 398 5.80 -15.20 -5.91
N GLN A 399 6.93 -14.73 -5.37
CA GLN A 399 7.46 -13.38 -5.62
C GLN A 399 7.74 -13.14 -7.11
N ILE A 400 8.40 -14.07 -7.80
CA ILE A 400 8.66 -13.96 -9.25
C ILE A 400 7.34 -13.95 -10.01
N PHE A 401 6.38 -14.81 -9.64
CA PHE A 401 5.07 -14.84 -10.29
C PHE A 401 4.30 -13.53 -10.08
N ALA A 402 4.34 -12.95 -8.87
CA ALA A 402 3.76 -11.64 -8.59
C ALA A 402 4.38 -10.53 -9.45
N LEU A 403 5.71 -10.50 -9.55
CA LEU A 403 6.42 -9.54 -10.39
C LEU A 403 6.02 -9.69 -11.86
N CYS A 404 5.89 -10.92 -12.38
CA CYS A 404 5.40 -11.14 -13.74
C CYS A 404 4.00 -10.55 -13.96
N TRP A 405 3.08 -10.70 -13.00
CA TRP A 405 1.74 -10.09 -13.10
C TRP A 405 1.79 -8.57 -13.04
N ILE A 406 2.65 -7.98 -12.21
CA ILE A 406 2.86 -6.52 -12.15
C ILE A 406 3.36 -6.01 -13.51
N PHE A 407 4.38 -6.65 -14.08
CA PHE A 407 4.88 -6.24 -15.40
C PHE A 407 3.82 -6.42 -16.49
N LEU A 408 3.03 -7.49 -16.43
CA LEU A 408 1.94 -7.70 -17.39
C LEU A 408 0.86 -6.62 -17.26
N GLY A 409 0.49 -6.23 -16.04
CA GLY A 409 -0.46 -5.14 -15.78
C GLY A 409 0.07 -3.80 -16.29
N ALA A 410 1.32 -3.48 -15.98
CA ALA A 410 1.96 -2.25 -16.45
C ALA A 410 2.06 -2.21 -17.98
N PHE A 411 2.46 -3.32 -18.60
CA PHE A 411 2.53 -3.45 -20.05
C PHE A 411 1.14 -3.30 -20.70
N GLY A 412 0.13 -4.01 -20.19
CA GLY A 412 -1.23 -3.94 -20.71
C GLY A 412 -1.79 -2.53 -20.63
N MET A 413 -1.61 -1.86 -19.49
CA MET A 413 -2.03 -0.47 -19.30
C MET A 413 -1.28 0.50 -20.22
N SER A 414 0.02 0.32 -20.40
CA SER A 414 0.83 1.16 -21.30
C SER A 414 0.41 1.02 -22.77
N VAL A 415 0.10 -0.20 -23.21
CA VAL A 415 -0.40 -0.43 -24.58
C VAL A 415 -1.75 0.23 -24.77
N VAL A 416 -2.67 0.06 -23.82
CA VAL A 416 -4.00 0.68 -23.91
C VAL A 416 -3.90 2.20 -23.87
N GLY A 417 -3.11 2.76 -22.96
CA GLY A 417 -2.85 4.20 -22.84
C GLY A 417 -2.07 4.81 -24.00
N ALA A 418 -1.60 4.02 -24.98
CA ALA A 418 -1.08 4.56 -26.25
C ALA A 418 -2.21 4.87 -27.25
N PHE A 419 -3.38 4.27 -27.07
CA PHE A 419 -4.57 4.47 -27.91
C PHE A 419 -5.71 5.21 -27.20
N ALA A 420 -5.61 5.32 -25.87
CA ALA A 420 -6.45 6.11 -24.98
C ALA A 420 -5.66 7.35 -24.57
#